data_AF-A0A7S2AET5-F1
#
_entry.id   AF-A0A7S2AET5-F1
#
_cell.length_a   1.000
_cell.length_b   1.000
_cell.length_c   1.000
_cell.angle_alpha   90.00
_cell.angle_beta   90.00
_cell.angle_gamma   90.00
#
_symmetry.space_group_name_H-M   'P 1'
#
loop_
_entity.id
_entity.type
_entity.pdbx_description
1 polymer ?
#
loop_
_entity_poly.entity_id
_entity_poly.type
_entity_poly.pdbx_seq_one_letter_code
_entity_poly.pdbx_strand_id
1 'polypeptide(L)'
;VNLCRLEVTRKTLDPSQAARNVELAAYLTCCKVQPSHQMLTLQLAMSTSFKAGNYVTAASFAKRLIQGNFPNPEKNKEVLAKARQLVTVCEQRASDTHQIKFDSKAPVDGFKLCSGSLTPIAATDPTVNCPYCGAQYHASYKGKLCDTCQLAEIR
;
A
#
# COMPACT_ATOMS: atom_id res chain seq x y z
N VAL A 1 10.84 0.58 5.81
CA VAL A 1 11.75 1.67 5.38
C VAL A 1 11.36 2.32 4.04
N ASN A 2 10.49 1.75 3.19
CA ASN A 2 10.19 2.34 1.87
C ASN A 2 8.92 3.21 1.78
N LEU A 3 8.23 3.50 2.89
CA LEU A 3 6.93 4.19 2.88
C LEU A 3 7.00 5.57 2.21
N CYS A 4 7.98 6.40 2.56
CA CYS A 4 8.11 7.74 1.98
C CYS A 4 8.44 7.69 0.47
N ARG A 5 9.32 6.77 0.04
CA ARG A 5 9.66 6.62 -1.39
C ARG A 5 8.44 6.22 -2.21
N LEU A 6 7.63 5.26 -1.71
CA LEU A 6 6.38 4.86 -2.34
C LEU A 6 5.42 6.03 -2.51
N GLU A 7 5.22 6.82 -1.45
CA GLU A 7 4.28 7.94 -1.48
C GLU A 7 4.77 9.08 -2.39
N VAL A 8 6.07 9.36 -2.42
CA VAL A 8 6.66 10.34 -3.35
C VAL A 8 6.47 9.86 -4.79
N THR A 9 6.82 8.61 -5.10
CA THR A 9 6.64 8.07 -6.46
C THR A 9 5.18 8.11 -6.87
N ARG A 10 4.23 7.81 -5.98
CA ARG A 10 2.80 7.90 -6.24
C ARG A 10 2.36 9.32 -6.60
N LYS A 11 2.87 10.33 -5.90
CA LYS A 11 2.57 11.74 -6.18
C LYS A 11 3.16 12.24 -7.49
N THR A 12 4.25 11.65 -7.96
CA THR A 12 4.87 11.99 -9.25
C THR A 12 4.25 11.26 -10.45
N LEU A 13 3.32 10.33 -10.23
CA LEU A 13 2.65 9.63 -11.33
C LEU A 13 1.68 10.54 -12.07
N ASP A 14 1.60 10.36 -13.38
CA ASP A 14 0.60 11.00 -14.20
C ASP A 14 -0.83 10.61 -13.80
N PRO A 15 -1.80 11.53 -13.87
CA PRO A 15 -3.21 11.24 -13.58
C PRO A 15 -3.82 10.14 -14.44
N SER A 16 -3.24 9.88 -15.62
CA SER A 16 -3.67 8.81 -16.55
C SER A 16 -3.40 7.41 -16.00
N GLN A 17 -2.45 7.25 -15.07
CA GLN A 17 -2.08 5.96 -14.48
C GLN A 17 -2.87 5.66 -13.20
N ALA A 18 -4.20 5.78 -13.25
CA ALA A 18 -5.08 5.57 -12.11
C ALA A 18 -4.88 4.19 -11.45
N ALA A 19 -4.74 3.12 -12.24
CA ALA A 19 -4.48 1.78 -11.73
C ALA A 19 -3.18 1.70 -10.92
N ARG A 20 -2.09 2.29 -11.43
CA ARG A 20 -0.79 2.29 -10.74
C ARG A 20 -0.82 3.11 -9.46
N ASN A 21 -1.54 4.22 -9.47
CA ASN A 21 -1.76 5.06 -8.28
C ASN A 21 -2.48 4.27 -7.17
N VAL A 22 -3.54 3.53 -7.53
CA VAL A 22 -4.26 2.65 -6.58
C VAL A 22 -3.37 1.52 -6.06
N GLU A 23 -2.57 0.89 -6.92
CA GLU A 23 -1.60 -0.13 -6.51
C GLU A 23 -0.60 0.38 -5.48
N LEU A 24 0.05 1.52 -5.74
CA LEU A 24 1.02 2.09 -4.81
C LEU A 24 0.35 2.49 -3.49
N ALA A 25 -0.87 3.05 -3.55
CA ALA A 25 -1.64 3.35 -2.36
C ALA A 25 -1.99 2.08 -1.55
N ALA A 26 -2.31 0.99 -2.22
CA ALA A 26 -2.55 -0.30 -1.59
C ALA A 26 -1.28 -0.87 -0.91
N TYR A 27 -0.13 -0.80 -1.58
CA TYR A 27 1.15 -1.28 -1.02
C TYR A 27 1.60 -0.50 0.22
N LEU A 28 1.25 0.79 0.31
CA LEU A 28 1.48 1.58 1.52
C LEU A 28 0.78 0.98 2.74
N THR A 29 -0.41 0.40 2.57
CA THR A 29 -1.18 -0.23 3.67
C THR A 29 -0.54 -1.52 4.20
N CYS A 30 0.43 -2.08 3.47
CA CYS A 30 1.16 -3.29 3.85
C CYS A 30 2.51 -2.98 4.51
N CYS A 31 2.91 -1.72 4.56
CA CYS A 31 4.14 -1.33 5.25
C CYS A 31 3.95 -1.45 6.77
N LYS A 32 4.87 -2.16 7.44
CA LYS A 32 4.91 -2.27 8.90
C LYS A 32 5.34 -0.92 9.51
N VAL A 33 4.38 -0.11 9.94
CA VAL A 33 4.58 1.21 10.58
C VAL A 33 3.74 1.35 11.85
N GLN A 34 4.01 2.39 12.63
CA GLN A 34 3.23 2.68 13.84
C GLN A 34 1.73 2.88 13.50
N PRO A 35 0.80 2.53 14.40
CA PRO A 35 -0.64 2.60 14.14
C PRO A 35 -1.13 3.98 13.70
N SER A 36 -0.54 5.07 14.22
CA SER A 36 -0.84 6.45 13.81
C SER A 36 -0.63 6.68 12.31
N HIS A 37 0.50 6.21 11.77
CA HIS A 37 0.82 6.29 10.34
C HIS A 37 0.01 5.28 9.52
N GLN A 38 -0.24 4.09 10.07
CA GLN A 38 -1.04 3.08 9.39
C GLN A 38 -2.47 3.59 9.11
N MET A 39 -3.06 4.32 10.06
CA MET A 39 -4.36 4.97 9.87
C MET A 39 -4.34 5.92 8.66
N LEU A 40 -3.30 6.76 8.54
CA LEU A 40 -3.17 7.70 7.41
C LEU A 40 -3.04 6.97 6.07
N THR A 41 -2.27 5.88 6.02
CA THR A 41 -2.11 5.09 4.80
C THR A 41 -3.44 4.46 4.35
N LEU A 42 -4.24 3.96 5.30
CA LEU A 42 -5.54 3.35 5.01
C LEU A 42 -6.56 4.40 4.53
N GLN A 43 -6.59 5.59 5.14
CA GLN A 43 -7.44 6.70 4.68
C GLN A 43 -7.09 7.13 3.25
N LEU A 44 -5.79 7.21 2.95
CA LEU A 44 -5.30 7.55 1.63
C LEU A 44 -5.68 6.48 0.60
N ALA A 45 -5.45 5.20 0.92
CA ALA A 45 -5.78 4.08 0.05
C ALA A 45 -7.29 3.99 -0.22
N MET A 46 -8.12 4.18 0.81
CA MET A 46 -9.57 4.23 0.71
C MET A 46 -10.02 5.35 -0.25
N SER A 47 -9.55 6.58 -0.02
CA SER A 47 -9.95 7.74 -0.83
C SER A 47 -9.49 7.63 -2.30
N THR A 48 -8.29 7.09 -2.51
CA THR A 48 -7.70 6.91 -3.85
C THR A 48 -8.44 5.82 -4.62
N SER A 49 -8.72 4.68 -3.98
CA SER A 49 -9.45 3.56 -4.60
C SER A 49 -10.88 3.94 -4.94
N PHE A 50 -11.57 4.68 -4.05
CA PHE A 50 -12.93 5.16 -4.29
C PHE A 50 -13.00 6.12 -5.49
N LYS A 51 -12.05 7.07 -5.59
CA LYS A 51 -11.98 8.01 -6.72
C LYS A 51 -11.68 7.33 -8.05
N ALA A 52 -10.91 6.25 -8.02
CA ALA A 52 -10.60 5.45 -9.20
C ALA A 52 -11.72 4.47 -9.61
N GLY A 53 -12.84 4.42 -8.86
CA GLY A 53 -13.92 3.47 -9.16
C GLY A 53 -13.62 2.02 -8.77
N ASN A 54 -12.68 1.81 -7.85
CA ASN A 54 -12.38 0.50 -7.26
C ASN A 54 -13.08 0.37 -5.89
N TYR A 55 -14.38 0.07 -5.91
CA TYR A 55 -15.22 0.07 -4.72
C TYR A 55 -14.99 -1.15 -3.83
N VAL A 56 -14.74 -2.33 -4.39
CA VAL A 56 -14.51 -3.55 -3.59
C VAL A 56 -13.19 -3.42 -2.82
N THR A 57 -12.16 -2.93 -3.50
CA THR A 57 -10.87 -2.64 -2.89
C THR A 57 -10.98 -1.53 -1.83
N ALA A 58 -11.69 -0.44 -2.11
CA ALA A 58 -11.90 0.64 -1.15
C ALA A 58 -12.64 0.17 0.12
N ALA A 59 -13.65 -0.69 -0.03
CA ALA A 59 -14.39 -1.27 1.09
C ALA A 59 -13.49 -2.12 2.00
N SER A 60 -12.56 -2.89 1.43
CA SER A 60 -11.58 -3.66 2.20
C SER A 60 -10.72 -2.76 3.09
N PHE A 61 -10.17 -1.67 2.54
CA PHE A 61 -9.38 -0.72 3.32
C PHE A 61 -10.19 -0.02 4.41
N ALA A 62 -11.44 0.36 4.10
CA ALA A 62 -12.33 0.98 5.07
C ALA A 62 -12.70 0.00 6.21
N LYS A 63 -12.94 -1.29 5.92
CA LYS A 63 -13.16 -2.33 6.93
C LYS A 63 -11.92 -2.52 7.82
N ARG A 64 -10.72 -2.58 7.24
CA ARG A 64 -9.45 -2.62 7.99
C ARG A 64 -9.25 -1.39 8.87
N LEU A 65 -9.65 -0.21 8.40
CA LEU A 65 -9.60 1.02 9.19
C LEU A 65 -10.59 1.00 10.37
N ILE A 66 -11.79 0.42 10.20
CA ILE A 66 -12.78 0.33 11.28
C ILE A 66 -12.36 -0.70 12.33
N GLN A 67 -11.76 -1.81 11.91
CA GLN A 67 -11.28 -2.87 12.80
C GLN A 67 -9.94 -2.54 13.47
N GLY A 68 -9.17 -1.61 12.92
CA GLY A 68 -7.88 -1.20 13.45
C GLY A 68 -8.01 -0.43 14.77
N ASN A 69 -7.24 -0.83 15.78
CA ASN A 69 -7.16 -0.12 17.05
C ASN A 69 -6.11 1.02 16.94
N PHE A 70 -6.58 2.25 16.73
CA PHE A 70 -5.72 3.42 16.55
C PHE A 70 -5.70 4.34 17.78
N PRO A 71 -4.57 5.01 18.06
CA PRO A 71 -4.45 5.94 19.19
C PRO A 71 -5.39 7.14 19.05
N ASN A 72 -5.92 7.63 20.17
CA ASN A 72 -6.84 8.77 20.27
C ASN A 72 -8.18 8.60 19.53
N PRO A 73 -9.05 7.67 19.98
CA PRO A 73 -10.32 7.37 19.32
C PRO A 73 -11.23 8.60 19.18
N GLU A 74 -11.19 9.54 20.11
CA GLU A 74 -11.97 10.79 20.08
C GLU A 74 -11.72 11.62 18.82
N LYS A 75 -10.46 11.81 18.43
CA LYS A 75 -10.09 12.55 17.21
C LYS A 75 -10.37 11.76 15.94
N ASN A 76 -10.48 10.44 16.06
CA ASN A 76 -10.66 9.53 14.92
C ASN A 76 -12.13 9.18 14.66
N LYS A 77 -13.07 9.64 15.51
CA LYS A 77 -14.52 9.40 15.36
C LYS A 77 -15.03 9.83 13.98
N GLU A 78 -14.62 11.00 13.50
CA GLU A 78 -15.01 11.52 12.19
C GLU A 78 -14.49 10.65 11.04
N VAL A 79 -13.24 10.18 11.16
CA VAL A 79 -12.64 9.29 10.16
C VAL A 79 -13.37 7.95 10.11
N LEU A 80 -13.66 7.37 11.28
CA LEU A 80 -14.38 6.11 11.39
C LEU A 80 -15.81 6.24 10.86
N ALA A 81 -16.48 7.37 11.09
CA ALA A 81 -17.80 7.65 10.53
C ALA A 81 -17.76 7.71 8.99
N LYS A 82 -16.78 8.43 8.41
CA LYS A 82 -16.57 8.48 6.96
C LYS A 82 -16.28 7.11 6.37
N ALA A 83 -15.44 6.31 7.03
CA ALA A 83 -15.12 4.96 6.59
C ALA A 83 -16.37 4.06 6.58
N ARG A 84 -17.22 4.13 7.62
CA ARG A 84 -18.48 3.36 7.69
C ARG A 84 -19.44 3.75 6.56
N GLN A 85 -19.64 5.04 6.33
CA GLN A 85 -20.48 5.54 5.23
C GLN A 85 -19.96 5.05 3.88
N LEU A 86 -18.64 5.11 3.67
CA LEU A 86 -18.01 4.68 2.43
C LEU A 86 -18.15 3.17 2.22
N VAL A 87 -18.05 2.34 3.27
CA VAL A 87 -18.31 0.90 3.18
C VAL A 87 -19.72 0.64 2.64
N THR A 88 -20.75 1.30 3.20
CA THR A 88 -22.14 1.12 2.75
C THR A 88 -22.30 1.49 1.28
N VAL A 89 -21.70 2.60 0.83
CA VAL A 89 -21.76 3.01 -0.59
C VAL A 89 -21.00 2.03 -1.49
N CYS A 90 -19.85 1.53 -1.04
CA CYS A 90 -19.05 0.59 -1.82
C CYS A 90 -19.70 -0.79 -1.92
N GLU A 91 -20.38 -1.25 -0.87
CA GLU A 91 -21.14 -2.50 -0.87
C GLU A 91 -22.33 -2.47 -1.83
N GLN A 92 -22.95 -1.29 -2.03
CA GLN A 92 -24.00 -1.11 -3.03
C GLN A 92 -23.49 -1.17 -4.48
N ARG A 93 -22.27 -0.66 -4.74
CA ARG A 93 -21.69 -0.61 -6.11
C ARG A 93 -20.91 -1.87 -6.49
N ALA A 94 -20.31 -2.55 -5.52
CA ALA A 94 -19.65 -3.86 -5.61
C ALA A 94 -18.85 -4.16 -6.90
N SER A 95 -18.21 -3.14 -7.49
CA SER A 95 -17.48 -3.24 -8.76
C SER A 95 -16.10 -2.60 -8.63
N ASP A 96 -15.11 -3.19 -9.30
CA ASP A 96 -13.77 -2.62 -9.46
C ASP A 96 -13.55 -2.31 -10.94
N THR A 97 -13.27 -1.04 -11.23
CA THR A 97 -13.08 -0.54 -12.61
C THR A 97 -11.70 -0.92 -13.16
N HIS A 98 -10.67 -0.90 -12.29
CA HIS A 98 -9.29 -1.18 -12.67
C HIS A 98 -8.79 -2.49 -12.05
N GLN A 99 -8.19 -3.35 -12.86
CA GLN A 99 -7.44 -4.49 -12.37
C GLN A 99 -6.12 -4.01 -11.74
N ILE A 100 -5.95 -4.27 -10.45
CA ILE A 100 -4.76 -3.91 -9.69
C ILE A 100 -4.00 -5.18 -9.28
N LYS A 101 -2.66 -5.14 -9.27
CA LYS A 101 -1.81 -6.22 -8.77
C LYS A 101 -1.75 -6.24 -7.24
N PHE A 102 -2.90 -6.20 -6.61
CA PHE A 102 -3.03 -6.22 -5.16
C PHE A 102 -4.21 -7.09 -4.76
N ASP A 103 -3.91 -8.17 -4.02
CA ASP A 103 -4.96 -9.01 -3.44
C ASP A 103 -5.33 -8.48 -2.05
N SER A 104 -6.56 -7.98 -1.93
CA SER A 104 -7.11 -7.45 -0.69
C SER A 104 -7.46 -8.53 0.34
N LYS A 105 -7.50 -9.81 -0.06
CA LYS A 105 -7.75 -10.97 0.80
C LYS A 105 -6.47 -11.67 1.25
N ALA A 106 -5.35 -11.43 0.58
CA ALA A 106 -4.07 -12.01 0.96
C ALA A 106 -3.61 -11.43 2.32
N PRO A 107 -3.01 -12.26 3.19
CA PRO A 107 -2.50 -11.79 4.46
C PRO A 107 -1.42 -10.73 4.26
N VAL A 108 -1.51 -9.65 5.04
CA VAL A 108 -0.52 -8.57 5.05
C VAL A 108 0.82 -9.07 5.62
N ASP A 109 0.78 -10.09 6.47
CA ASP A 109 1.95 -10.78 7.01
C ASP A 109 2.61 -11.68 5.96
N GLY A 110 3.59 -11.11 5.27
CA GLY A 110 4.33 -11.77 4.20
C GLY A 110 4.41 -10.97 2.91
N PHE A 111 3.73 -9.82 2.85
CA PHE A 111 3.83 -8.94 1.70
C PHE A 111 5.25 -8.39 1.54
N LYS A 112 5.97 -8.90 0.55
CA LYS A 112 7.30 -8.44 0.15
C LYS A 112 7.15 -7.48 -1.02
N LEU A 113 7.79 -6.31 -0.92
CA LEU A 113 7.76 -5.30 -1.96
C LEU A 113 9.18 -5.02 -2.45
N CYS A 114 9.38 -5.08 -3.77
CA CYS A 114 10.65 -4.70 -4.38
C CYS A 114 10.87 -3.20 -4.21
N SER A 115 11.99 -2.82 -3.61
CA SER A 115 12.31 -1.42 -3.31
C SER A 115 12.78 -0.63 -4.53
N GLY A 116 13.13 -1.32 -5.63
CA GLY A 116 13.53 -0.71 -6.90
C GLY A 116 12.33 -0.49 -7.83
N SER A 117 11.59 -1.56 -8.16
CA SER A 117 10.45 -1.50 -9.09
C SER A 117 9.13 -1.10 -8.43
N LEU A 118 9.04 -1.10 -7.08
CA LEU A 118 7.80 -0.88 -6.33
C LEU A 118 6.68 -1.84 -6.78
N THR A 119 7.05 -3.08 -7.03
CA THR A 119 6.13 -4.18 -7.39
C THR A 119 6.11 -5.22 -6.30
N PRO A 120 4.97 -5.90 -6.08
CA PRO A 120 4.91 -7.01 -5.15
C PRO A 120 5.85 -8.13 -5.61
N ILE A 121 6.42 -8.84 -4.65
CA ILE A 121 7.23 -10.03 -4.87
C ILE A 121 6.42 -11.21 -4.32
N ALA A 122 6.21 -12.25 -5.12
CA ALA A 122 5.53 -13.44 -4.64
C ALA A 122 6.39 -14.16 -3.59
N ALA A 123 5.74 -14.87 -2.65
CA ALA A 123 6.47 -15.60 -1.60
C ALA A 123 7.44 -16.65 -2.15
N THR A 124 7.16 -17.18 -3.35
CA THR A 124 7.96 -18.19 -4.07
C THR A 124 9.12 -17.59 -4.87
N ASP A 125 9.12 -16.28 -5.12
CA ASP A 125 10.14 -15.67 -5.99
C ASP A 125 11.47 -15.49 -5.25
N PRO A 126 12.60 -15.66 -5.96
CA PRO A 126 13.92 -15.42 -5.38
C PRO A 126 14.10 -13.93 -5.06
N THR A 127 14.36 -13.64 -3.79
CA THR A 127 14.63 -12.28 -3.30
C THR A 127 16.08 -12.08 -2.94
N VAL A 128 16.61 -10.90 -3.28
CA VAL A 128 17.89 -10.40 -2.79
C VAL A 128 17.64 -9.23 -1.86
N ASN A 129 18.55 -8.98 -0.92
CA ASN A 129 18.40 -7.90 0.05
C ASN A 129 19.64 -7.01 0.12
N CYS A 130 19.42 -5.76 0.47
CA CYS A 130 20.52 -4.87 0.79
C CYS A 130 21.13 -5.29 2.13
N PRO A 131 22.44 -5.58 2.22
CA PRO A 131 23.07 -6.03 3.46
C PRO A 131 23.14 -4.94 4.53
N TYR A 132 22.98 -3.68 4.14
CA TYR A 132 23.02 -2.54 5.05
C TYR A 132 21.64 -2.18 5.59
N CYS A 133 20.68 -1.87 4.72
CA CYS A 133 19.35 -1.39 5.14
C CYS A 133 18.25 -2.47 5.18
N GLY A 134 18.55 -3.70 4.75
CA GLY A 134 17.58 -4.80 4.72
C GLY A 134 16.47 -4.66 3.68
N ALA A 135 16.55 -3.66 2.78
CA ALA A 135 15.57 -3.47 1.70
C ALA A 135 15.54 -4.68 0.76
N GLN A 136 14.35 -5.18 0.45
CA GLN A 136 14.15 -6.33 -0.42
C GLN A 136 14.01 -5.89 -1.88
N TYR A 137 14.56 -6.71 -2.77
CA TYR A 137 14.52 -6.51 -4.21
C TYR A 137 14.30 -7.85 -4.93
N HIS A 138 13.84 -7.76 -6.18
CA HIS A 138 13.86 -8.89 -7.11
C HIS A 138 15.30 -9.32 -7.40
N ALA A 139 15.52 -10.62 -7.65
CA ALA A 139 16.83 -11.16 -8.02
C ALA A 139 17.50 -10.45 -9.21
N SER A 140 16.70 -9.84 -10.10
CA SER A 140 17.16 -9.02 -11.22
C SER A 140 17.93 -7.74 -10.83
N TYR A 141 17.88 -7.34 -9.56
CA TYR A 141 18.61 -6.18 -9.03
C TYR A 141 19.91 -6.56 -8.32
N LYS A 142 20.27 -7.84 -8.30
CA LYS A 142 21.57 -8.29 -7.76
C LYS A 142 22.70 -7.58 -8.49
N GLY A 143 23.65 -7.03 -7.74
CA GLY A 143 24.79 -6.30 -8.30
C GLY A 143 24.55 -4.81 -8.54
N LYS A 144 23.34 -4.30 -8.27
CA LYS A 144 23.04 -2.85 -8.39
C LYS A 144 23.19 -2.15 -7.05
N LEU A 145 23.43 -0.84 -7.10
CA LEU A 145 23.40 0.02 -5.93
C LEU A 145 21.98 0.08 -5.37
N CYS A 146 21.84 -0.04 -4.05
CA CYS A 146 20.54 0.00 -3.39
C CYS A 146 19.88 1.39 -3.51
N ASP A 147 18.71 1.48 -4.12
CA ASP A 147 17.97 2.74 -4.27
C ASP A 147 17.44 3.32 -2.93
N THR A 148 17.39 2.50 -1.88
CA THR A 148 16.91 2.92 -0.56
C THR A 148 18.01 3.56 0.28
N CYS A 149 19.20 2.94 0.36
CA CYS A 149 20.30 3.51 1.15
C CYS A 149 21.35 4.25 0.31
N GLN A 150 21.42 4.01 -1.00
CA GLN A 150 22.42 4.55 -1.93
C GLN A 150 23.89 4.30 -1.53
N LEU A 151 24.13 3.33 -0.64
CA LEU A 151 25.45 3.06 -0.07
C LEU A 151 25.98 1.65 -0.38
N ALA A 152 25.10 0.64 -0.34
CA ALA A 152 25.49 -0.76 -0.46
C ALA A 152 24.97 -1.40 -1.74
N GLU A 153 25.73 -2.35 -2.27
CA GLU A 153 25.34 -3.22 -3.38
C GLU A 153 24.34 -4.28 -2.90
N ILE A 154 23.30 -4.51 -3.70
CA ILE A 154 22.27 -5.52 -3.44
C ILE A 154 22.86 -6.91 -3.73
N ARG A 155 22.82 -7.82 -2.74
CA ARG A 155 23.42 -9.16 -2.85
C ARG A 155 22.48 -10.28 -2.43
#